data_AF-A0A5N6NMY0-F1
#
_entry.id   AF-A0A5N6NMY0-F1
#
_cell.length_a   1.000
_cell.length_b   1.000
_cell.length_c   1.000
_cell.angle_alpha   90.00
_cell.angle_beta   90.00
_cell.angle_gamma   90.00
#
_symmetry.space_group_name_H-M   'P 1'
#
loop_
_entity.id
_entity.type
_entity.pdbx_description
1 polymer ?
#
loop_
_entity_poly.entity_id
_entity_poly.type
_entity_poly.pdbx_seq_one_letter_code
_entity_poly.pdbx_strand_id
1 'polypeptide(L)'
;MPDMTSPYTSTRYRPPKKDLHVTFENYYRVDLFKSILDKQLHELNSRFNEDAMKLLSLSSSLVSNEIIIDQICLLVEKFYRTDFNDQDMLHLRYQFELFNIEKSNNTKLSVVSTLSDLCRSLAETQKNETYYLVDRVIRLILTLPVSTATTERGFSAMKIFKNRLRNKMYDEYLANSLVIYIEKEIAEKFDSEYIIDEFKSLKGRRAEL
;
A
#
# COMPACT_ATOMS: atom_id res chain seq x y z
N MET A 1 -35.38 9.58 18.55
CA MET A 1 -33.96 9.92 18.76
C MET A 1 -33.66 9.87 20.25
N PRO A 2 -32.43 9.52 20.69
CA PRO A 2 -32.05 9.62 22.10
C PRO A 2 -32.14 11.08 22.57
N ASP A 3 -32.58 11.29 23.82
CA ASP A 3 -32.51 12.61 24.45
C ASP A 3 -31.04 12.93 24.78
N MET A 4 -30.48 13.91 24.06
CA MET A 4 -29.06 14.29 24.13
C MET A 4 -28.67 14.89 25.49
N THR A 5 -29.64 15.41 26.23
CA THR A 5 -29.44 16.00 27.56
C THR A 5 -29.54 14.97 28.68
N SER A 6 -30.10 13.79 28.39
CA SER A 6 -30.21 12.71 29.36
C SER A 6 -28.83 12.16 29.74
N PRO A 7 -28.66 11.66 30.98
CA PRO A 7 -27.40 11.10 31.43
C PRO A 7 -27.06 9.81 30.70
N TYR A 8 -25.85 9.74 30.16
CA TYR A 8 -25.32 8.55 29.51
C TYR A 8 -25.06 7.45 30.53
N THR A 9 -25.64 6.27 30.31
CA THR A 9 -25.40 5.07 31.11
C THR A 9 -24.94 3.93 30.20
N SER A 10 -23.64 3.61 30.23
CA SER A 10 -23.09 2.47 29.50
C SER A 10 -23.45 1.17 30.22
N THR A 11 -24.09 0.22 29.53
CA THR A 11 -24.43 -1.11 30.08
C THR A 11 -23.21 -1.98 30.38
N ARG A 12 -22.01 -1.59 29.93
CA ARG A 12 -20.74 -2.33 30.14
C ARG A 12 -19.73 -1.63 31.05
N TYR A 13 -20.01 -0.41 31.49
CA TYR A 13 -19.06 0.37 32.29
C TYR A 13 -19.80 1.11 33.40
N ARG A 14 -19.58 0.70 34.66
CA ARG A 14 -20.08 1.39 35.84
C ARG A 14 -19.00 2.38 36.28
N PRO A 15 -19.16 3.70 36.08
CA PRO A 15 -18.15 4.65 36.50
C PRO A 15 -18.06 4.67 38.03
N PRO A 16 -16.87 4.85 38.63
CA PRO A 16 -16.78 5.21 40.04
C PRO A 16 -17.54 6.53 40.24
N LYS A 17 -18.41 6.59 41.25
CA LYS A 17 -19.18 7.79 41.61
C LYS A 17 -18.24 9.00 41.77
N LYS A 18 -18.14 9.81 40.72
CA LYS A 18 -17.76 11.23 40.77
C LYS A 18 -18.84 11.96 40.01
N ASP A 19 -19.36 13.01 40.63
CA ASP A 19 -20.54 13.78 40.26
C ASP A 19 -20.40 14.58 38.93
N LEU A 20 -20.16 13.88 37.82
CA LEU A 20 -20.42 14.43 36.49
C LEU A 20 -21.39 13.49 35.78
N HIS A 21 -22.65 13.89 35.70
CA HIS A 21 -23.60 13.33 34.74
C HIS A 21 -23.08 13.65 33.33
N VAL A 22 -22.27 12.76 32.75
CA VAL A 22 -21.89 12.82 31.34
C VAL A 22 -23.18 12.60 30.55
N THR A 23 -23.65 13.61 29.83
CA THR A 23 -24.83 13.51 28.97
C THR A 23 -24.52 12.67 27.74
N PHE A 24 -25.55 12.14 27.06
CA PHE A 24 -25.35 11.50 25.74
C PHE A 24 -24.62 12.43 24.78
N GLU A 25 -24.93 13.73 24.78
CA GLU A 25 -24.20 14.72 23.97
C GLU A 25 -22.70 14.74 24.30
N ASN A 26 -22.34 14.80 25.58
CA ASN A 26 -20.94 14.87 25.97
C ASN A 26 -20.19 13.57 25.66
N TYR A 27 -20.82 12.40 25.87
CA TYR A 27 -20.26 11.12 25.48
C TYR A 27 -20.02 11.03 23.97
N TYR A 28 -21.02 11.35 23.14
CA TYR A 28 -20.85 11.34 21.69
C TYR A 28 -19.79 12.33 21.25
N ARG A 29 -19.85 13.57 21.72
CA ARG A 29 -18.93 14.62 21.28
C ARG A 29 -17.49 14.36 21.73
N VAL A 30 -17.28 14.03 23.00
CA VAL A 30 -15.93 13.96 23.61
C VAL A 30 -15.38 12.55 23.60
N ASP A 31 -16.11 11.58 24.14
CA ASP A 31 -15.58 10.22 24.32
C ASP A 31 -15.57 9.43 23.01
N LEU A 32 -16.53 9.66 22.12
CA LEU A 32 -16.63 8.97 20.83
C LEU A 32 -15.98 9.78 19.70
N PHE A 33 -16.55 10.93 19.32
CA PHE A 33 -16.14 11.65 18.12
C PHE A 33 -14.74 12.24 18.23
N LYS A 34 -14.40 12.97 19.31
CA LYS A 34 -13.03 13.46 19.49
C LYS A 34 -12.03 12.31 19.57
N SER A 35 -12.32 11.24 20.32
CA SER A 35 -11.42 10.08 20.37
C SER A 35 -11.19 9.43 19.00
N ILE A 36 -12.22 9.34 18.14
CA ILE A 36 -12.09 8.83 16.78
C ILE A 36 -11.26 9.80 15.92
N LEU A 37 -11.53 11.10 15.99
CA LEU A 37 -10.78 12.11 15.25
C LEU A 37 -9.31 12.15 15.66
N ASP A 38 -9.00 12.11 16.96
CA ASP A 38 -7.64 12.07 17.48
C ASP A 38 -6.90 10.82 16.98
N LYS A 39 -7.56 9.66 16.96
CA LYS A 39 -7.00 8.43 16.38
C LYS A 39 -6.75 8.58 14.89
N GLN A 40 -7.73 9.07 14.13
CA GLN A 40 -7.55 9.27 12.68
C GLN A 40 -6.40 10.24 12.38
N LEU A 41 -6.32 11.34 13.13
CA LEU A 41 -5.27 12.34 12.99
C LEU A 41 -3.91 11.75 13.38
N HIS A 42 -3.84 10.95 14.45
CA HIS A 42 -2.62 10.26 14.84
C HIS A 42 -2.14 9.27 13.77
N GLU A 43 -3.04 8.44 13.25
CA GLU A 43 -2.72 7.49 12.17
C GLU A 43 -2.28 8.22 10.89
N LEU A 44 -2.95 9.32 10.52
CA LEU A 44 -2.55 10.14 9.38
C LEU A 44 -1.16 10.75 9.58
N ASN A 45 -0.88 11.33 10.74
CA ASN A 45 0.43 11.92 11.03
C ASN A 45 1.53 10.87 11.14
N SER A 46 1.22 9.66 11.61
CA SER A 46 2.15 8.53 11.64
C SER A 46 2.48 8.07 10.21
N ARG A 47 1.47 7.93 9.35
CA ARG A 47 1.59 7.43 7.97
C ARG A 47 2.20 8.46 7.02
N PHE A 48 1.89 9.73 7.19
CA PHE A 48 2.39 10.86 6.39
C PHE A 48 3.32 11.76 7.22
N ASN A 49 4.26 11.13 7.92
CA ASN A 49 5.29 11.86 8.65
C ASN A 49 6.20 12.66 7.69
N GLU A 50 7.08 13.50 8.24
CA GLU A 50 7.96 14.33 7.42
C GLU A 50 8.80 13.55 6.41
N ASP A 51 9.27 12.36 6.78
CA ASP A 51 10.11 11.53 5.93
C ASP A 51 9.32 10.90 4.79
N ALA A 52 8.10 10.41 5.05
CA ALA A 52 7.17 9.95 4.03
C ALA A 52 6.79 11.08 3.07
N MET A 53 6.52 12.28 3.59
CA MET A 53 6.22 13.46 2.76
C MET A 53 7.42 13.91 1.93
N LYS A 54 8.64 13.88 2.48
CA LYS A 54 9.89 14.16 1.75
C LYS A 54 10.11 13.13 0.64
N LEU A 55 9.91 11.85 0.93
CA LEU A 55 10.03 10.76 -0.04
C LEU A 55 9.03 10.91 -1.18
N LEU A 56 7.76 11.20 -0.87
CA LEU A 56 6.71 11.45 -1.87
C LEU A 56 7.04 12.68 -2.73
N SER A 57 7.47 13.78 -2.11
CA SER A 57 7.87 15.00 -2.81
C SER A 57 9.03 14.74 -3.78
N LEU A 58 10.08 14.06 -3.32
CA LEU A 58 11.22 13.71 -4.16
C LEU A 58 10.83 12.71 -5.25
N SER A 59 9.93 11.76 -4.97
CA SER A 59 9.45 10.81 -5.99
C SER A 59 8.68 11.47 -7.13
N SER A 60 8.03 12.61 -6.87
CA SER A 60 7.30 13.36 -7.90
C SER A 60 8.23 13.88 -9.00
N SER A 61 9.51 14.13 -8.68
CA SER A 61 10.52 14.57 -9.64
C SER A 61 10.80 13.56 -10.76
N LEU A 62 10.55 12.25 -10.54
CA LEU A 62 10.71 11.22 -11.58
C LEU A 62 9.64 11.30 -12.67
N VAL A 63 8.48 11.84 -12.34
CA VAL A 63 7.33 11.92 -13.25
C VAL A 63 7.37 13.23 -14.06
N SER A 64 8.02 14.27 -13.54
CA SER A 64 8.24 15.54 -14.23
C SER A 64 8.83 15.38 -15.64
N ASN A 65 8.52 16.32 -16.53
CA ASN A 65 9.05 16.35 -17.90
C ASN A 65 10.59 16.35 -17.89
N GLU A 66 11.17 17.18 -17.02
CA GLU A 66 12.60 17.18 -16.74
C GLU A 66 12.83 16.60 -15.35
N ILE A 67 13.59 15.51 -15.31
CA ILE A 67 13.92 14.84 -14.05
C ILE A 67 15.10 15.57 -13.41
N ILE A 68 14.89 16.05 -12.17
CA ILE A 68 15.94 16.70 -11.39
C ILE A 68 16.79 15.63 -10.72
N ILE A 69 17.93 15.29 -11.35
CA ILE A 69 18.80 14.18 -10.97
C ILE A 69 19.30 14.30 -9.52
N ASP A 70 19.64 15.52 -9.08
CA ASP A 70 20.12 15.75 -7.72
C ASP A 70 19.07 15.37 -6.67
N GLN A 71 17.78 15.63 -6.94
CA GLN A 71 16.69 15.25 -6.03
C GLN A 71 16.55 13.73 -5.92
N ILE A 72 16.76 13.01 -7.02
CA ILE A 72 16.72 11.54 -7.00
C ILE A 72 17.94 10.97 -6.26
N CYS A 73 19.12 11.54 -6.49
CA CYS A 73 20.32 11.10 -5.77
C CYS A 73 20.14 11.29 -4.26
N LEU A 74 19.59 12.45 -3.85
CA LEU A 74 19.25 12.70 -2.45
C LEU A 74 18.19 11.72 -1.92
N LEU A 75 17.20 11.34 -2.74
CA LEU A 75 16.20 10.32 -2.39
C LEU A 75 16.87 8.97 -2.14
N VAL A 76 17.74 8.52 -3.04
CA VAL A 76 18.40 7.22 -2.94
C VAL A 76 19.36 7.19 -1.76
N GLU A 77 20.19 8.22 -1.60
CA GLU A 77 21.14 8.34 -0.48
C GLU A 77 20.45 8.36 0.88
N LYS A 78 19.28 9.00 0.97
CA LYS A 78 18.56 9.15 2.23
C LYS A 78 17.71 7.93 2.58
N PHE A 79 17.02 7.33 1.61
CA PHE A 79 15.98 6.33 1.87
C PHE A 79 16.33 4.91 1.42
N TYR A 80 17.26 4.74 0.47
CA TYR A 80 17.59 3.44 -0.15
C TYR A 80 19.10 3.16 -0.16
N ARG A 81 19.84 3.71 0.81
CA ARG A 81 21.30 3.57 0.87
C ARG A 81 21.78 2.11 0.90
N THR A 82 20.97 1.20 1.44
CA THR A 82 21.26 -0.24 1.48
C THR A 82 21.13 -0.92 0.13
N ASP A 83 20.36 -0.33 -0.79
CA ASP A 83 20.10 -0.89 -2.11
C ASP A 83 21.17 -0.49 -3.13
N PHE A 84 21.89 0.61 -2.91
CA PHE A 84 22.84 1.16 -3.88
C PHE A 84 24.24 1.27 -3.28
N ASN A 85 25.24 0.74 -3.97
CA ASN A 85 26.64 0.97 -3.62
C ASN A 85 27.15 2.31 -4.20
N ASP A 86 28.36 2.74 -3.81
CA ASP A 86 28.91 4.02 -4.28
C ASP A 86 29.12 4.07 -5.81
N GLN A 87 29.42 2.94 -6.45
CA GLN A 87 29.52 2.86 -7.91
C GLN A 87 28.15 2.95 -8.58
N ASP A 88 27.12 2.31 -8.01
CA ASP A 88 25.75 2.40 -8.49
C ASP A 88 25.28 3.85 -8.45
N MET A 89 25.62 4.61 -7.40
CA MET A 89 25.28 6.03 -7.29
C MET A 89 25.89 6.89 -8.42
N LEU A 90 27.15 6.63 -8.79
CA LEU A 90 27.78 7.32 -9.92
C LEU A 90 27.12 6.93 -11.25
N HIS A 91 26.85 5.64 -11.45
CA HIS A 91 26.19 5.14 -12.67
C HIS A 91 24.73 5.60 -12.76
N LEU A 92 24.05 5.76 -11.62
CA LEU A 92 22.66 6.22 -11.54
C LEU A 92 22.53 7.61 -12.13
N ARG A 93 23.43 8.54 -11.76
CA ARG A 93 23.47 9.89 -12.31
C ARG A 93 23.60 9.86 -13.82
N TYR A 94 24.59 9.13 -14.32
CA TYR A 94 24.83 9.00 -15.76
C TYR A 94 23.63 8.37 -16.51
N GLN A 95 23.03 7.31 -15.96
CA GLN A 95 21.84 6.70 -16.56
C GLN A 95 20.65 7.66 -16.59
N PHE A 96 20.43 8.47 -15.56
CA PHE A 96 19.36 9.46 -15.57
C PHE A 96 19.61 10.61 -16.56
N GLU A 97 20.85 11.03 -16.78
CA GLU A 97 21.17 12.03 -17.82
C GLU A 97 20.79 11.51 -19.20
N LEU A 98 21.22 10.29 -19.53
CA LEU A 98 20.85 9.63 -20.79
C LEU A 98 19.34 9.42 -20.90
N PHE A 99 18.71 8.99 -19.80
CA PHE A 99 17.27 8.77 -19.76
C PHE A 99 16.48 10.07 -19.96
N ASN A 100 16.93 11.21 -19.45
CA ASN A 100 16.29 12.52 -19.67
C ASN A 100 16.31 12.93 -21.14
N ILE A 101 17.46 12.74 -21.81
CA ILE A 101 17.59 12.99 -23.25
C ILE A 101 16.65 12.06 -24.00
N GLU A 102 16.61 10.78 -23.63
CA GLU A 102 15.76 9.79 -24.30
C GLU A 102 14.26 10.02 -24.05
N LYS A 103 13.86 10.41 -22.84
CA LYS A 103 12.48 10.80 -22.50
C LYS A 103 12.00 11.99 -23.32
N SER A 104 12.90 12.92 -23.62
CA SER A 104 12.60 14.09 -24.45
C SER A 104 12.43 13.73 -25.94
N ASN A 105 13.15 12.72 -26.42
CA ASN A 105 13.12 12.30 -27.83
C ASN A 105 12.04 11.25 -28.14
N ASN A 106 11.62 10.45 -27.15
CA ASN A 106 10.64 9.38 -27.32
C ASN A 106 9.23 9.82 -26.90
N THR A 107 8.33 9.93 -27.87
CA THR A 107 6.91 10.29 -27.63
C THR A 107 6.18 9.32 -26.70
N LYS A 108 6.57 8.04 -26.65
CA LYS A 108 5.99 7.04 -25.73
C LYS A 108 6.40 7.26 -24.26
N LEU A 109 7.57 7.84 -24.02
CA LEU A 109 8.10 8.11 -22.67
C LEU A 109 7.75 9.53 -22.19
N SER A 110 7.50 10.47 -23.11
CA SER A 110 7.16 11.86 -22.79
C SER A 110 5.72 12.07 -22.29
N VAL A 111 4.79 11.16 -22.64
CA VAL A 111 3.35 11.30 -22.35
C VAL A 111 2.96 10.72 -20.97
N VAL A 112 3.94 10.22 -20.22
CA VAL A 112 3.71 9.49 -18.98
C VAL A 112 3.35 10.44 -17.82
N SER A 113 2.18 10.23 -17.19
CA SER A 113 1.66 11.06 -16.09
C SER A 113 1.83 10.44 -14.70
N THR A 114 2.20 9.16 -14.60
CA THR A 114 2.37 8.45 -13.32
C THR A 114 3.62 7.57 -13.30
N LEU A 115 4.13 7.26 -12.10
CA LEU A 115 5.26 6.31 -11.93
C LEU A 115 4.93 4.90 -12.44
N SER A 116 3.68 4.47 -12.30
CA SER A 116 3.25 3.14 -12.78
C SER A 116 3.28 3.09 -14.31
N ASP A 117 2.82 4.15 -14.97
CA ASP A 117 2.90 4.26 -16.42
C ASP A 117 4.35 4.35 -16.89
N LEU A 118 5.24 5.03 -16.15
CA LEU A 118 6.68 5.09 -16.46
C LEU A 118 7.30 3.70 -16.42
N CYS A 119 7.00 2.93 -15.38
CA CYS A 119 7.46 1.55 -15.23
C CYS A 119 6.93 0.66 -16.37
N ARG A 120 5.66 0.84 -16.78
CA ARG A 120 5.07 0.09 -17.90
C ARG A 120 5.72 0.45 -19.22
N SER A 121 5.91 1.74 -19.51
CA SER A 121 6.57 2.21 -20.73
C SER A 121 8.01 1.73 -20.83
N LEU A 122 8.76 1.68 -19.72
CA LEU A 122 10.11 1.09 -19.68
C LEU A 122 10.12 -0.39 -20.04
N ALA A 123 9.14 -1.15 -19.55
CA ALA A 123 8.99 -2.57 -19.87
C ALA A 123 8.58 -2.80 -21.33
N GLU A 124 7.62 -2.03 -21.84
CA GLU A 124 7.14 -2.13 -23.22
C GLU A 124 8.21 -1.74 -24.25
N THR A 125 9.08 -0.80 -23.90
CA THR A 125 10.19 -0.36 -24.76
C THR A 125 11.45 -1.23 -24.62
N GLN A 126 11.43 -2.26 -23.75
CA GLN A 126 12.59 -3.09 -23.39
C GLN A 126 13.79 -2.27 -22.88
N LYS A 127 13.53 -1.08 -22.31
CA LYS A 127 14.56 -0.16 -21.81
C LYS A 127 14.86 -0.37 -20.33
N ASN A 128 14.10 -1.23 -19.66
CA ASN A 128 14.37 -1.68 -18.29
C ASN A 128 15.75 -2.33 -18.15
N GLU A 129 16.27 -3.01 -19.17
CA GLU A 129 17.63 -3.58 -19.13
C GLU A 129 18.70 -2.52 -19.37
N THR A 130 18.45 -1.59 -20.30
CA THR A 130 19.38 -0.48 -20.60
C THR A 130 19.53 0.47 -19.41
N TYR A 131 18.43 0.80 -18.76
CA TYR A 131 18.37 1.71 -17.61
C TYR A 131 17.98 0.97 -16.33
N TYR A 132 18.69 -0.12 -16.03
CA TYR A 132 18.38 -1.00 -14.90
C TYR A 132 18.37 -0.28 -13.55
N LEU A 133 19.20 0.76 -13.35
CA LEU A 133 19.21 1.52 -12.10
C LEU A 133 18.01 2.46 -11.99
N VAL A 134 17.60 3.07 -13.10
CA VAL A 134 16.38 3.90 -13.17
C VAL A 134 15.15 3.04 -12.89
N ASP A 135 15.06 1.89 -13.56
CA ASP A 135 13.99 0.91 -13.35
C ASP A 135 13.94 0.42 -11.89
N ARG A 136 15.11 0.17 -11.28
CA ARG A 136 15.21 -0.21 -9.87
C ARG A 136 14.70 0.88 -8.93
N VAL A 137 15.09 2.15 -9.13
CA VAL A 137 14.58 3.27 -8.31
C VAL A 137 13.06 3.38 -8.42
N ILE A 138 12.52 3.29 -9.63
CA ILE A 138 11.07 3.35 -9.87
C ILE A 138 10.36 2.21 -9.14
N ARG A 139 10.86 0.97 -9.24
CA ARG A 139 10.27 -0.18 -8.55
C ARG A 139 10.31 -0.03 -7.04
N LEU A 140 11.44 0.39 -6.47
CA LEU A 140 11.58 0.61 -5.02
C LEU A 140 10.52 1.60 -4.52
N ILE A 141 10.33 2.72 -5.23
CA ILE A 141 9.31 3.71 -4.88
C ILE A 141 7.90 3.12 -5.02
N LEU A 142 7.61 2.37 -6.08
CA LEU A 142 6.30 1.73 -6.28
C LEU A 142 5.97 0.69 -5.19
N THR A 143 6.98 0.07 -4.58
CA THR A 143 6.82 -0.91 -3.50
C THR A 143 6.67 -0.30 -2.10
N LEU A 144 6.67 1.03 -1.97
CA LEU A 144 6.58 1.67 -0.67
C LEU A 144 5.24 1.39 0.05
N PRO A 145 5.27 1.10 1.36
CA PRO A 145 4.07 0.72 2.12
C PRO A 145 3.00 1.82 2.16
N VAL A 146 3.37 3.09 2.02
CA VAL A 146 2.45 4.24 1.91
C VAL A 146 1.41 4.03 0.79
N SER A 147 1.79 3.31 -0.27
CA SER A 147 0.96 3.03 -1.45
C SER A 147 0.10 1.76 -1.32
N THR A 148 0.25 0.96 -0.26
CA THR A 148 -0.41 -0.36 -0.17
C THR A 148 -1.66 -0.37 0.72
N ALA A 149 -2.67 0.43 0.37
CA ALA A 149 -4.00 0.32 1.02
C ALA A 149 -4.58 -1.11 0.89
N THR A 150 -4.17 -1.87 -0.13
CA THR A 150 -4.52 -3.27 -0.36
C THR A 150 -3.92 -4.23 0.66
N THR A 151 -2.68 -4.05 1.10
CA THR A 151 -2.06 -4.94 2.11
C THR A 151 -2.69 -4.70 3.48
N GLU A 152 -2.92 -3.44 3.88
CA GLU A 152 -3.66 -3.07 5.09
C GLU A 152 -5.09 -3.65 5.09
N ARG A 153 -5.77 -3.64 3.93
CA ARG A 153 -7.07 -4.31 3.73
C ARG A 153 -6.99 -5.82 3.95
N GLY A 154 -5.94 -6.46 3.44
CA GLY A 154 -5.65 -7.89 3.67
C GLY A 154 -5.43 -8.22 5.14
N PHE A 155 -4.64 -7.41 5.86
CA PHE A 155 -4.43 -7.56 7.31
C PHE A 155 -5.72 -7.32 8.12
N SER A 156 -6.56 -6.36 7.70
CA SER A 156 -7.87 -6.12 8.32
C SER A 156 -8.80 -7.32 8.13
N ALA A 157 -8.87 -7.88 6.91
CA ALA A 157 -9.61 -9.10 6.64
C ALA A 157 -9.09 -10.26 7.50
N MET A 158 -7.77 -10.44 7.60
CA MET A 158 -7.15 -11.47 8.43
C MET A 158 -7.51 -11.32 9.91
N LYS A 159 -7.52 -10.09 10.43
CA LYS A 159 -7.92 -9.79 11.82
C LYS A 159 -9.39 -10.16 12.07
N ILE A 160 -10.28 -9.96 11.09
CA ILE A 160 -11.67 -10.39 11.19
C ILE A 160 -11.75 -11.93 11.22
N PHE A 161 -11.09 -12.61 10.27
CA PHE A 161 -11.11 -14.08 10.18
C PHE A 161 -10.50 -14.77 11.40
N LYS A 162 -9.31 -14.36 11.86
CA LYS A 162 -8.65 -14.98 13.04
C LYS A 162 -9.35 -14.61 14.34
N ASN A 163 -9.55 -13.32 14.60
CA ASN A 163 -9.86 -12.87 15.96
C ASN A 163 -11.35 -12.70 16.23
N ARG A 164 -12.12 -12.21 15.25
CA ARG A 164 -13.57 -11.97 15.45
C ARG A 164 -14.39 -13.24 15.25
N LEU A 165 -14.06 -14.02 14.23
CA LEU A 165 -14.77 -15.27 13.95
C LEU A 165 -14.23 -16.48 14.72
N ARG A 166 -13.10 -16.34 15.44
CA ARG A 166 -12.44 -17.42 16.21
C ARG A 166 -12.27 -18.70 15.38
N ASN A 167 -11.70 -18.55 14.19
CA ASN A 167 -11.62 -19.65 13.25
C ASN A 167 -10.66 -20.74 13.78
N LYS A 168 -11.09 -22.02 13.73
CA LYS A 168 -10.26 -23.19 14.09
C LYS A 168 -9.43 -23.72 12.91
N MET A 169 -9.51 -23.04 11.77
CA MET A 169 -8.84 -23.41 10.53
C MET A 169 -7.31 -23.38 10.71
N TYR A 170 -6.63 -24.38 10.14
CA TYR A 170 -5.18 -24.45 10.18
C TYR A 170 -4.55 -23.25 9.48
N ASP A 171 -3.45 -22.73 10.02
CA ASP A 171 -2.84 -21.46 9.59
C ASP A 171 -2.51 -21.45 8.09
N GLU A 172 -2.04 -22.57 7.55
CA GLU A 172 -1.69 -22.71 6.13
C GLU A 172 -2.92 -22.58 5.21
N TYR A 173 -4.02 -23.24 5.57
CA TYR A 173 -5.25 -23.16 4.77
C TYR A 173 -5.88 -21.76 4.84
N LEU A 174 -5.76 -21.10 6.00
CA LEU A 174 -6.15 -19.70 6.14
C LEU A 174 -5.28 -18.76 5.30
N ALA A 175 -3.97 -18.95 5.29
CA ALA A 175 -3.07 -18.16 4.46
C ALA A 175 -3.44 -18.31 2.98
N ASN A 176 -3.64 -19.55 2.50
CA ASN A 176 -4.02 -19.83 1.12
C ASN A 176 -5.37 -19.19 0.74
N SER A 177 -6.36 -19.29 1.63
CA SER A 177 -7.69 -18.66 1.41
C SER A 177 -7.62 -17.14 1.40
N LEU A 178 -6.77 -16.55 2.24
CA LEU A 178 -6.59 -15.10 2.33
C LEU A 178 -5.92 -14.54 1.07
N VAL A 179 -4.98 -15.27 0.47
CA VAL A 179 -4.36 -14.88 -0.81
C VAL A 179 -5.42 -14.76 -1.91
N ILE A 180 -6.31 -15.75 -2.05
CA ILE A 180 -7.42 -15.69 -3.03
C ILE A 180 -8.34 -14.49 -2.76
N TYR A 181 -8.61 -14.18 -1.49
CA TYR A 181 -9.47 -13.06 -1.12
C TYR A 181 -8.81 -11.69 -1.39
N ILE A 182 -7.52 -11.54 -1.08
CA ILE A 182 -6.77 -10.30 -1.32
C ILE A 182 -6.63 -10.06 -2.82
N GLU A 183 -6.26 -11.09 -3.57
CA GLU A 183 -6.04 -11.05 -5.02
C GLU A 183 -7.30 -11.42 -5.80
N LYS A 184 -8.49 -11.10 -5.27
CA LYS A 184 -9.77 -11.51 -5.85
C LYS A 184 -9.94 -11.04 -7.31
N GLU A 185 -9.46 -9.84 -7.64
CA GLU A 185 -9.51 -9.30 -9.01
C GLU A 185 -8.68 -10.13 -10.02
N ILE A 186 -7.62 -10.78 -9.55
CA ILE A 186 -6.82 -11.71 -10.33
C ILE A 186 -7.50 -13.08 -10.33
N ALA A 187 -7.99 -13.55 -9.18
CA ALA A 187 -8.69 -14.82 -9.04
C ALA A 187 -9.93 -14.92 -9.94
N GLU A 188 -10.68 -13.82 -10.11
CA GLU A 188 -11.86 -13.75 -11.00
C GLU A 188 -11.52 -13.94 -12.48
N LYS A 189 -10.26 -13.80 -12.90
CA LYS A 189 -9.83 -14.07 -14.28
C LYS A 189 -9.68 -15.56 -14.58
N PHE A 190 -9.63 -16.39 -13.55
CA PHE A 190 -9.51 -17.83 -13.71
C PHE A 190 -10.88 -18.49 -13.63
N ASP A 191 -11.15 -19.39 -14.56
CA ASP A 191 -12.36 -20.19 -14.54
C ASP A 191 -12.21 -21.36 -13.55
N SER A 192 -13.17 -21.48 -12.63
CA SER A 192 -13.21 -22.57 -11.66
C SER A 192 -13.32 -23.94 -12.33
N GLU A 193 -14.02 -24.06 -13.46
CA GLU A 193 -14.14 -25.34 -14.18
C GLU A 193 -12.80 -25.76 -14.76
N TYR A 194 -12.08 -24.81 -15.39
CA TYR A 194 -10.72 -25.03 -15.87
C TYR A 194 -9.75 -25.46 -14.75
N ILE A 195 -9.78 -24.80 -13.59
CA ILE A 195 -8.94 -25.17 -12.44
C ILE A 195 -9.25 -26.59 -11.96
N ILE A 196 -10.54 -26.97 -11.88
CA ILE A 196 -10.96 -28.30 -11.45
C ILE A 196 -10.46 -29.36 -12.43
N ASP A 197 -10.56 -29.12 -13.73
CA ASP A 197 -10.12 -30.06 -14.74
C ASP A 197 -8.60 -30.20 -14.83
N GLU A 198 -7.86 -29.09 -14.70
CA GLU A 198 -6.40 -29.12 -14.55
C GLU A 198 -5.98 -29.89 -13.29
N PHE A 199 -6.66 -29.68 -12.16
CA PHE A 199 -6.40 -30.41 -10.92
C PHE A 199 -6.69 -31.92 -11.05
N LYS A 200 -7.79 -32.30 -11.71
CA LYS A 200 -8.09 -33.71 -12.05
C LYS A 200 -7.02 -34.34 -12.94
N SER A 201 -6.38 -33.54 -13.81
CA SER A 201 -5.34 -34.01 -14.73
C SER A 201 -3.98 -34.22 -14.03
N LEU A 202 -3.66 -33.41 -13.02
CA LEU A 202 -2.35 -33.38 -12.35
C LEU A 202 -2.05 -34.62 -11.51
N LYS A 203 -3.07 -35.35 -11.07
CA LYS A 203 -2.97 -36.68 -10.48
C LYS A 203 -4.27 -37.38 -10.85
N GLY A 204 -4.23 -38.65 -11.28
CA GLY A 204 -5.41 -39.49 -11.52
C GLY A 204 -6.27 -39.73 -10.26
N ARG A 205 -6.68 -38.66 -9.59
CA ARG A 205 -7.46 -38.55 -8.38
C ARG A 205 -8.78 -37.94 -8.83
N ARG A 206 -9.81 -38.78 -8.88
CA ARG A 206 -11.18 -38.35 -9.12
C ARG A 206 -11.56 -37.39 -7.99
N ALA A 207 -11.94 -36.16 -8.35
CA ALA A 207 -12.74 -35.34 -7.47
C ALA A 207 -14.14 -35.97 -7.46
N GLU A 208 -14.50 -36.63 -6.37
CA GLU A 208 -15.90 -36.99 -6.11
C GLU A 208 -16.60 -35.73 -5.63
N LEU A 209 -17.56 -35.26 -6.44
CA LEU A 209 -18.53 -34.23 -6.08
C LEU A 209 -19.55 -34.81 -5.10
#